data_AF-A0A8X6HHQ8-F1
#
_entry.id   AF-A0A8X6HHQ8-F1
#
_cell.length_a   1.000
_cell.length_b   1.000
_cell.length_c   1.000
_cell.angle_alpha   90.00
_cell.angle_beta   90.00
_cell.angle_gamma   90.00
#
_symmetry.space_group_name_H-M   'P 1'
#
loop_
_entity.id
_entity.type
_entity.pdbx_description
1 polymer ?
#
loop_
_entity_poly.entity_id
_entity_poly.type
_entity_poly.pdbx_seq_one_letter_code
_entity_poly.pdbx_strand_id
1 'polypeptide(L)'
;MVRFRKHKYAFTTDIEKMFRMINIHPEETCLQRILWKKGIGKPIKTYEVTTVTYGTVSAPYLATGTLKELAMDEANNFPLAAPVVLSDCYMDDILSGFESIEKLIELQHQLIEMFLTAEMHLHKWCGNFPELTSNLQEYAFLESDETKALGIILNPRPDCFLFRIEQQRPTTLFTKRMVLSTIARNFDPLGLLGPIIAWAKIFMQRLWLLELGWSDELTFKEEKEWGVDLSTP
;
A
#
# COMPACT_ATOMS: atom_id res chain seq x y z
N MET A 1 8.49 -7.93 -2.30
CA MET A 1 7.91 -7.13 -1.19
C MET A 1 8.98 -6.47 -0.31
N VAL A 2 9.83 -7.19 0.42
CA VAL A 2 10.93 -6.57 1.22
C VAL A 2 12.26 -6.51 0.45
N ARG A 3 12.28 -6.85 -0.85
CA ARG A 3 13.52 -6.96 -1.64
C ARG A 3 14.24 -5.63 -1.80
N PHE A 4 13.49 -4.54 -1.96
CA PHE A 4 14.04 -3.20 -2.11
C PHE A 4 14.95 -2.78 -0.95
N ARG A 5 14.71 -3.34 0.25
CA ARG A 5 15.52 -3.12 1.46
C ARG A 5 16.93 -3.73 1.40
N LYS A 6 17.23 -4.53 0.38
CA LYS A 6 18.58 -5.04 0.13
C LYS A 6 19.49 -4.00 -0.50
N HIS A 7 18.91 -2.94 -1.06
CA HIS A 7 19.65 -1.91 -1.76
C HIS A 7 20.04 -0.77 -0.82
N LYS A 8 21.23 -0.20 -1.05
CA LYS A 8 21.65 1.01 -0.37
C LYS A 8 20.72 2.20 -0.67
N TYR A 9 20.34 2.36 -1.93
CA TYR A 9 19.41 3.38 -2.37
C TYR A 9 18.12 2.72 -2.84
N ALA A 10 17.01 3.06 -2.21
CA ALA A 10 15.71 2.47 -2.42
C ALA A 10 14.71 3.55 -2.84
N PHE A 11 13.75 3.15 -3.68
CA PHE A 11 12.63 3.98 -4.06
C PHE A 11 11.30 3.23 -4.08
N THR A 12 10.23 4.01 -4.04
CA THR A 12 8.87 3.59 -4.32
C THR A 12 8.26 4.52 -5.36
N THR A 13 7.43 3.99 -6.25
CA THR A 13 6.59 4.76 -7.17
C THR A 13 5.26 4.05 -7.38
N ASP A 14 4.25 4.80 -7.79
CA ASP A 14 2.88 4.34 -8.02
C ASP A 14 2.55 4.46 -9.52
N ILE A 15 1.68 3.60 -10.04
CA ILE A 15 1.18 3.67 -11.42
C ILE A 15 -0.15 4.41 -11.40
N GLU A 16 -0.21 5.58 -12.02
CA GLU A 16 -1.41 6.42 -11.98
C GLU A 16 -2.61 5.70 -12.60
N LYS A 17 -3.65 5.47 -11.79
CA LYS A 17 -4.93 4.88 -12.22
C LYS A 17 -4.75 3.57 -13.01
N MET A 18 -3.75 2.74 -12.66
CA MET A 18 -3.35 1.52 -13.36
C MET A 18 -4.50 0.76 -14.05
N PHE A 19 -5.53 0.35 -13.30
CA PHE A 19 -6.65 -0.43 -13.85
C PHE A 19 -7.40 0.27 -15.00
N ARG A 20 -7.50 1.60 -14.95
CA ARG A 20 -8.21 2.39 -15.96
C ARG A 20 -7.44 2.54 -17.27
N MET A 21 -6.16 2.15 -17.28
CA MET A 21 -5.32 2.19 -18.48
C MET A 21 -5.39 0.87 -19.27
N ILE A 22 -6.16 -0.11 -18.78
CA ILE A 22 -6.27 -1.45 -19.38
C ILE A 22 -7.68 -1.62 -19.93
N ASN A 23 -7.80 -1.71 -21.25
CA ASN A 23 -9.08 -1.94 -21.91
C ASN A 23 -9.54 -3.39 -21.72
N ILE A 24 -10.84 -3.55 -21.51
CA ILE A 24 -11.53 -4.85 -21.54
C ILE A 24 -11.88 -5.16 -22.98
N HIS A 25 -11.88 -6.45 -23.32
CA HIS A 25 -12.28 -6.89 -24.65
C HIS A 25 -13.70 -6.36 -24.97
N PRO A 26 -13.95 -5.78 -26.16
CA PRO A 26 -15.24 -5.15 -26.48
C PRO A 26 -16.46 -6.07 -26.30
N GLU A 27 -16.29 -7.38 -26.45
CA GLU A 27 -17.37 -8.36 -26.25
C GLU A 27 -17.74 -8.55 -24.76
N GLU A 28 -16.82 -8.25 -23.85
CA GLU A 28 -16.99 -8.42 -22.41
C GLU A 28 -17.44 -7.14 -21.69
N THR A 29 -17.42 -5.96 -22.33
CA THR A 29 -17.85 -4.69 -21.71
C THR A 29 -19.31 -4.72 -21.27
N CYS A 30 -20.13 -5.50 -21.96
CA CYS A 30 -21.54 -5.69 -21.62
C CYS A 30 -21.75 -6.35 -20.25
N LEU A 31 -20.74 -7.09 -19.74
CA LEU A 31 -20.73 -7.70 -18.41
C LEU A 31 -20.39 -6.69 -17.31
N GLN A 32 -19.86 -5.52 -17.67
CA GLN A 32 -19.51 -4.43 -16.75
C GLN A 32 -20.53 -3.28 -16.77
N ARG A 33 -21.81 -3.61 -17.01
CA ARG A 33 -22.88 -2.61 -17.03
C ARG A 33 -23.18 -2.05 -15.64
N ILE A 34 -23.26 -0.72 -15.57
CA ILE A 34 -23.72 0.00 -14.40
C ILE A 34 -25.00 0.77 -14.71
N LEU A 35 -25.90 0.80 -13.73
CA LEU A 35 -27.13 1.59 -13.78
C LEU A 35 -26.94 2.86 -12.95
N TRP A 36 -27.20 4.02 -13.56
CA TRP A 36 -27.10 5.32 -12.91
C TRP A 36 -28.43 6.04 -12.90
N LYS A 37 -28.84 6.52 -11.73
CA LYS A 37 -30.07 7.29 -11.55
C LYS A 37 -29.78 8.61 -10.85
N LYS A 38 -30.01 9.72 -11.55
CA LYS A 38 -29.73 11.09 -11.05
C LYS A 38 -30.72 11.55 -9.95
N GLY A 39 -31.83 10.84 -9.74
CA GLY A 39 -32.82 11.16 -8.70
C GLY A 39 -34.17 10.51 -8.94
N ILE A 40 -35.10 10.75 -8.02
CA ILE A 40 -36.49 10.26 -8.09
C ILE A 40 -37.17 10.87 -9.33
N GLY A 41 -37.90 10.07 -10.10
CA GLY A 41 -38.61 10.50 -11.31
C GLY A 41 -37.73 10.76 -12.55
N LYS A 42 -36.40 10.61 -12.47
CA LYS A 42 -35.50 10.70 -13.65
C LYS A 42 -35.27 9.31 -14.27
N PRO A 43 -35.07 9.22 -15.60
CA PRO A 43 -34.79 7.95 -16.27
C PRO A 43 -33.47 7.35 -15.77
N ILE A 44 -33.43 6.02 -15.67
CA ILE A 44 -32.21 5.28 -15.40
C ILE A 44 -31.36 5.30 -16.67
N LYS A 45 -30.06 5.58 -16.51
CA LYS A 45 -29.08 5.46 -17.58
C LYS A 45 -28.27 4.20 -17.38
N THR A 46 -27.95 3.52 -18.48
CA THR A 46 -27.05 2.37 -18.48
C THR A 46 -25.73 2.80 -19.09
N TYR A 47 -24.62 2.46 -18.43
CA TYR A 47 -23.27 2.68 -18.92
C TYR A 47 -22.52 1.34 -18.92
N GLU A 48 -21.57 1.19 -19.83
CA GLU A 48 -20.62 0.09 -19.85
C GLU A 48 -19.24 0.62 -19.50
N VAL A 49 -18.57 -0.02 -18.54
CA VAL A 49 -17.18 0.31 -18.25
C VAL A 49 -16.30 -0.43 -19.25
N THR A 50 -15.43 0.32 -19.93
CA THR A 50 -14.59 -0.20 -21.03
C THR A 50 -13.22 -0.66 -20.56
N THR A 51 -12.88 -0.42 -19.30
CA THR A 51 -11.56 -0.69 -18.72
C THR A 51 -11.68 -1.60 -17.51
N VAL A 52 -10.57 -2.19 -17.09
CA VAL A 52 -10.54 -3.04 -15.90
C VAL A 52 -11.05 -2.26 -14.69
N THR A 53 -12.06 -2.81 -14.02
CA THR A 53 -12.71 -2.16 -12.87
C THR A 53 -12.29 -2.80 -11.55
N TYR A 54 -11.89 -1.96 -10.60
CA TYR A 54 -11.56 -2.36 -9.23
C TYR A 54 -12.75 -3.04 -8.53
N GLY A 55 -12.48 -3.96 -7.62
CA GLY A 55 -13.50 -4.71 -6.88
C GLY A 55 -14.01 -5.96 -7.60
N THR A 56 -13.59 -6.20 -8.85
CA THR A 56 -13.76 -7.51 -9.50
C THR A 56 -12.63 -8.45 -9.07
N VAL A 57 -12.94 -9.75 -8.92
CA VAL A 57 -11.96 -10.76 -8.48
C VAL A 57 -10.80 -10.90 -9.48
N SER A 58 -11.08 -10.71 -10.77
CA SER A 58 -10.09 -10.83 -11.85
C SER A 58 -9.24 -9.59 -12.10
N ALA A 59 -9.65 -8.40 -11.63
CA ALA A 59 -8.93 -7.16 -11.92
C ALA A 59 -7.44 -7.19 -11.55
N PRO A 60 -7.03 -7.65 -10.35
CA PRO A 60 -5.60 -7.73 -10.01
C PRO A 60 -4.83 -8.66 -10.94
N TYR A 61 -5.42 -9.81 -11.32
CA TYR A 61 -4.79 -10.76 -12.22
C TYR A 61 -4.57 -10.15 -13.62
N LEU A 62 -5.60 -9.50 -14.17
CA LEU A 62 -5.52 -8.84 -15.46
C LEU A 62 -4.46 -7.73 -15.45
N ALA A 63 -4.49 -6.87 -14.42
CA ALA A 63 -3.53 -5.76 -14.32
C ALA A 63 -2.08 -6.23 -14.19
N THR A 64 -1.81 -7.17 -13.28
CA THR A 64 -0.46 -7.74 -13.13
C THR A 64 -0.02 -8.49 -14.39
N GLY A 65 -0.95 -9.17 -15.08
CA GLY A 65 -0.68 -9.82 -16.36
C GLY A 65 -0.23 -8.81 -17.42
N THR A 66 -0.96 -7.71 -17.59
CA THR A 66 -0.62 -6.64 -18.54
C THR A 66 0.75 -6.03 -18.25
N LEU A 67 1.07 -5.75 -16.98
CA LEU A 67 2.39 -5.19 -16.62
C LEU A 67 3.53 -6.17 -16.89
N LYS A 68 3.30 -7.48 -16.68
CA LYS A 68 4.29 -8.51 -17.00
C LYS A 68 4.52 -8.63 -18.50
N GLU A 69 3.45 -8.58 -19.29
CA GLU A 69 3.56 -8.63 -20.75
C GLU A 69 4.32 -7.40 -21.26
N LEU A 70 3.99 -6.20 -20.78
CA LEU A 70 4.73 -4.96 -21.08
C LEU A 70 6.23 -5.12 -20.81
N ALA A 71 6.58 -5.65 -19.63
CA ALA A 71 7.98 -5.87 -19.27
C ALA A 71 8.67 -6.92 -20.15
N MET A 72 7.96 -7.93 -20.64
CA MET A 72 8.52 -8.94 -21.56
C MET A 72 8.73 -8.38 -22.96
N ASP A 73 7.73 -7.65 -23.48
CA ASP A 73 7.76 -7.04 -24.81
C ASP A 73 8.89 -6.01 -24.91
N GLU A 74 9.08 -5.22 -23.86
CA GLU A 74 10.04 -4.12 -23.83
C GLU A 74 11.39 -4.50 -23.20
N ALA A 75 11.61 -5.78 -22.86
CA ALA A 75 12.80 -6.24 -22.16
C ALA A 75 14.13 -5.90 -22.88
N ASN A 76 14.12 -5.89 -24.21
CA ASN A 76 15.29 -5.54 -25.02
C ASN A 76 15.57 -4.03 -25.03
N ASN A 77 14.52 -3.20 -24.96
CA ASN A 77 14.63 -1.74 -24.98
C ASN A 77 14.99 -1.19 -23.60
N PHE A 78 14.45 -1.79 -22.53
CA PHE A 78 14.64 -1.34 -21.15
C PHE A 78 15.15 -2.47 -20.23
N PRO A 79 16.42 -2.88 -20.39
CA PRO A 79 16.99 -4.05 -19.70
C PRO A 79 17.12 -3.91 -18.18
N LEU A 80 17.08 -2.69 -17.62
CA LEU A 80 17.05 -2.47 -16.17
C LEU A 80 15.63 -2.47 -15.63
N ALA A 81 14.68 -1.86 -16.34
CA ALA A 81 13.31 -1.69 -15.87
C ALA A 81 12.50 -2.99 -15.95
N ALA A 82 12.63 -3.76 -17.04
CA ALA A 82 11.85 -4.99 -17.23
C ALA A 82 12.03 -6.01 -16.08
N PRO A 83 13.26 -6.35 -15.63
CA PRO A 83 13.44 -7.24 -14.48
C PRO A 83 12.78 -6.71 -13.20
N VAL A 84 12.83 -5.39 -12.98
CA VAL A 84 12.23 -4.74 -11.81
C VAL A 84 10.71 -4.87 -11.85
N VAL A 85 10.05 -4.63 -12.99
CA VAL A 85 8.60 -4.82 -13.10
C VAL A 85 8.21 -6.29 -12.88
N LEU A 86 9.02 -7.23 -13.36
CA LEU A 86 8.74 -8.66 -13.18
C LEU A 86 8.93 -9.14 -11.72
N SER A 87 9.83 -8.54 -10.95
CA SER A 87 10.21 -9.04 -9.61
C SER A 87 9.75 -8.18 -8.43
N ASP A 88 9.56 -6.89 -8.65
CA ASP A 88 9.45 -5.85 -7.62
C ASP A 88 8.17 -5.01 -7.74
N CYS A 89 7.33 -5.25 -8.74
CA CYS A 89 6.00 -4.67 -8.85
C CYS A 89 4.98 -5.44 -7.99
N TYR A 90 4.20 -4.71 -7.20
CA TYR A 90 3.07 -5.21 -6.44
C TYR A 90 1.84 -4.35 -6.72
N MET A 91 0.92 -4.87 -7.54
CA MET A 91 -0.22 -4.11 -8.05
C MET A 91 0.24 -2.79 -8.70
N ASP A 92 -0.23 -1.65 -8.20
CA ASP A 92 0.09 -0.29 -8.63
C ASP A 92 1.42 0.23 -8.05
N ASP A 93 1.96 -0.40 -7.01
CA ASP A 93 3.22 0.00 -6.38
C ASP A 93 4.43 -0.71 -7.02
N ILE A 94 5.50 0.04 -7.28
CA ILE A 94 6.83 -0.49 -7.63
C ILE A 94 7.79 -0.11 -6.52
N LEU A 95 8.41 -1.11 -5.88
CA LEU A 95 9.37 -0.89 -4.79
C LEU A 95 10.69 -1.59 -5.13
N SER A 96 11.71 -0.81 -5.49
CA SER A 96 13.01 -1.34 -5.90
C SER A 96 14.15 -0.42 -5.48
N GLY A 97 15.35 -0.66 -5.98
CA GLY A 97 16.52 0.12 -5.62
C GLY A 97 17.79 -0.33 -6.32
N PHE A 98 18.90 0.33 -6.00
CA PHE A 98 20.22 0.01 -6.52
C PHE A 98 21.33 0.40 -5.53
N GLU A 99 22.54 -0.10 -5.76
CA GLU A 99 23.71 0.22 -4.93
C GLU A 99 24.37 1.56 -5.26
N SER A 100 24.13 2.06 -6.48
CA SER A 100 24.70 3.30 -7.03
C SER A 100 23.57 4.24 -7.43
N ILE A 101 23.76 5.53 -7.14
CA ILE A 101 22.79 6.58 -7.46
C ILE A 101 22.65 6.72 -8.98
N GLU A 102 23.75 6.64 -9.71
CA GLU A 102 23.79 6.76 -11.17
C GLU A 102 22.94 5.67 -11.83
N LYS A 103 23.07 4.42 -11.36
CA LYS A 103 22.26 3.30 -11.85
C LYS A 103 20.80 3.39 -11.43
N LEU A 104 20.52 3.99 -10.28
CA LEU A 104 19.15 4.24 -9.84
C LEU A 104 18.45 5.28 -10.73
N ILE A 105 19.14 6.36 -11.14
CA ILE A 105 18.62 7.32 -12.13
C ILE A 105 18.35 6.64 -13.46
N GLU A 106 19.30 5.83 -13.94
CA GLU A 106 19.14 5.10 -15.20
C GLU A 106 17.92 4.16 -15.16
N LEU A 107 17.75 3.45 -14.05
CA LEU A 107 16.58 2.62 -13.80
C LEU A 107 15.28 3.44 -13.77
N GLN A 108 15.27 4.59 -13.10
CA GLN A 108 14.11 5.48 -13.06
C GLN A 108 13.71 5.92 -14.48
N HIS A 109 14.67 6.38 -15.29
CA HIS A 109 14.38 6.79 -16.66
C HIS A 109 13.84 5.64 -17.51
N GLN A 110 14.48 4.46 -17.44
CA GLN A 110 13.99 3.29 -18.17
C GLN A 110 12.58 2.87 -17.73
N LEU A 111 12.25 2.97 -16.43
CA LEU A 111 10.90 2.71 -15.94
C LEU A 111 9.90 3.72 -16.53
N ILE A 112 10.20 5.02 -16.49
CA ILE A 112 9.33 6.05 -17.05
C ILE A 112 9.10 5.80 -18.54
N GLU A 113 10.16 5.62 -19.32
CA GLU A 113 10.06 5.42 -20.77
C GLU A 113 9.32 4.13 -21.12
N MET A 114 9.55 3.02 -20.41
CA MET A 114 8.85 1.77 -20.63
C MET A 114 7.35 1.88 -20.34
N PHE A 115 6.95 2.52 -19.25
CA PHE A 115 5.53 2.69 -18.94
C PHE A 115 4.83 3.64 -19.92
N LEU A 116 5.56 4.64 -20.44
CA LEU A 116 5.04 5.55 -21.46
C LEU A 116 4.74 4.85 -22.80
N THR A 117 5.39 3.73 -23.14
CA THR A 117 5.04 2.96 -24.36
C THR A 117 3.63 2.36 -24.26
N ALA A 118 3.13 2.15 -23.03
CA ALA A 118 1.77 1.71 -22.73
C ALA A 118 0.84 2.88 -22.32
N GLU A 119 1.24 4.13 -22.55
CA GLU A 119 0.52 5.35 -22.11
C GLU A 119 0.29 5.40 -20.58
N MET A 120 1.04 4.63 -19.79
CA MET A 120 0.94 4.62 -18.33
C MET A 120 1.93 5.60 -17.72
N HIS A 121 1.48 6.37 -16.71
CA HIS A 121 2.32 7.36 -16.03
C HIS A 121 2.69 6.89 -14.62
N LEU A 122 3.97 7.03 -14.28
CA LEU A 122 4.49 6.76 -12.94
C LEU A 122 4.54 8.05 -12.13
N HIS A 123 4.05 8.02 -10.89
CA HIS A 123 3.99 9.20 -10.01
C HIS A 123 4.37 8.84 -8.57
N LYS A 124 4.32 9.85 -7.68
CA LYS A 124 4.65 9.70 -6.25
C LYS A 124 5.98 8.99 -5.99
N TRP A 125 7.01 9.38 -6.73
CA TRP A 125 8.37 8.88 -6.51
C TRP A 125 8.83 9.28 -5.11
N CYS A 126 9.24 8.32 -4.29
CA CYS A 126 9.81 8.56 -2.96
C CYS A 126 11.08 7.71 -2.79
N GLY A 127 12.10 8.19 -2.10
CA GLY A 127 13.36 7.46 -1.93
C GLY A 127 14.11 7.84 -0.66
N ASN A 128 15.05 6.98 -0.24
CA ASN A 128 15.83 7.13 1.00
C ASN A 128 17.11 7.98 0.84
N PHE A 129 17.21 8.76 -0.24
CA PHE A 129 18.36 9.59 -0.58
C PHE A 129 17.91 11.03 -0.87
N PRO A 130 18.75 12.04 -0.57
CA PRO A 130 18.44 13.41 -0.91
C PRO A 130 18.31 13.58 -2.43
N GLU A 131 17.42 14.49 -2.82
CA GLU A 131 16.93 14.74 -4.18
C GLU A 131 17.87 14.26 -5.30
N LEU A 132 17.48 13.16 -5.93
CA LEU A 132 17.79 13.01 -7.35
C LEU A 132 16.98 14.07 -8.08
N THR A 133 17.65 15.17 -8.41
CA THR A 133 17.18 16.07 -9.46
C THR A 133 17.28 15.29 -10.76
N SER A 134 16.30 14.44 -11.04
CA SER A 134 16.05 14.07 -12.42
C SER A 134 15.80 15.39 -13.16
N ASN A 135 16.33 15.52 -14.38
CA ASN A 135 16.10 16.72 -15.19
C ASN A 135 14.61 16.94 -15.54
N LEU A 136 13.73 16.05 -15.08
CA LEU A 136 12.29 16.05 -15.26
C LEU A 136 11.64 16.37 -13.91
N GLN A 137 11.36 17.66 -13.66
CA GLN A 137 10.73 18.14 -12.42
C GLN A 137 9.45 17.39 -12.02
N GLU A 138 8.73 16.82 -12.99
CA GLU A 138 7.50 16.04 -12.78
C GLU A 138 7.74 14.67 -12.09
N TYR A 139 8.93 14.09 -12.26
CA TYR A 139 9.33 12.80 -11.69
C TYR A 139 10.37 12.96 -10.59
N ALA A 140 10.46 14.15 -10.00
CA ALA A 140 11.31 14.38 -8.84
C ALA A 140 10.84 13.51 -7.67
N PHE A 141 11.79 13.00 -6.89
CA PHE A 141 11.48 12.30 -5.65
C PHE A 141 10.90 13.30 -4.65
N LEU A 142 9.70 13.02 -4.15
CA LEU A 142 9.04 13.84 -3.16
C LEU A 142 9.82 13.76 -1.84
N GLU A 143 10.17 14.93 -1.29
CA GLU A 143 10.53 15.03 0.11
C GLU A 143 9.28 14.76 0.95
N SER A 144 9.11 13.50 1.35
CA SER A 144 8.14 13.16 2.36
C SER A 144 8.86 12.56 3.56
N ASP A 145 8.60 13.11 4.75
CA ASP A 145 9.03 12.50 6.00
C ASP A 145 8.36 11.12 6.22
N GLU A 146 7.26 10.83 5.51
CA GLU A 146 6.53 9.57 5.59
C GLU A 146 5.85 9.19 4.26
N THR A 147 6.13 7.99 3.74
CA THR A 147 5.42 7.43 2.58
C THR A 147 4.76 6.11 2.98
N LYS A 148 3.56 5.81 2.48
CA LYS A 148 2.98 4.48 2.69
C LYS A 148 3.55 3.54 1.64
N ALA A 149 4.22 2.49 2.10
CA ALA A 149 4.62 1.35 1.29
C ALA A 149 3.75 0.17 1.73
N LEU A 150 2.81 -0.25 0.87
CA LEU A 150 2.00 -1.46 1.10
C LEU A 150 1.21 -1.44 2.42
N GLY A 151 0.72 -0.26 2.81
CA GLY A 151 -0.06 -0.06 4.03
C GLY A 151 0.75 0.12 5.31
N ILE A 152 2.08 -0.02 5.28
CA ILE A 152 2.98 0.37 6.38
C ILE A 152 3.59 1.74 6.05
N ILE A 153 3.81 2.57 7.07
CA ILE A 153 4.51 3.85 6.87
C ILE A 153 6.01 3.56 6.79
N LEU A 154 6.64 4.00 5.72
CA LEU A 154 8.08 4.03 5.54
C LEU A 154 8.55 5.47 5.77
N ASN A 155 9.51 5.66 6.67
CA ASN A 155 10.28 6.88 6.72
C ASN A 155 11.53 6.68 5.87
N PRO A 156 11.66 7.35 4.72
CA PRO A 156 12.76 7.11 3.81
C PRO A 156 14.10 7.56 4.40
N ARG A 157 14.15 8.64 5.19
CA ARG A 157 15.42 9.22 5.67
C ARG A 157 16.22 8.30 6.62
N PRO A 158 15.64 7.78 7.73
CA PRO A 158 16.30 6.78 8.56
C PRO A 158 16.16 5.36 7.98
N ASP A 159 15.45 5.20 6.85
CA ASP A 159 15.08 3.91 6.28
C ASP A 159 14.41 2.99 7.32
N CYS A 160 13.36 3.47 7.98
CA CYS A 160 12.65 2.74 9.03
C CYS A 160 11.15 2.59 8.73
N PHE A 161 10.57 1.45 9.13
CA PHE A 161 9.12 1.32 9.20
C PHE A 161 8.59 2.02 10.45
N LEU A 162 7.52 2.77 10.28
CA LEU A 162 6.79 3.44 11.34
C LEU A 162 5.43 2.78 11.52
N PHE A 163 5.10 2.48 12.76
CA PHE A 163 3.79 2.00 13.17
C PHE A 163 3.14 3.08 14.03
N ARG A 164 2.15 3.77 13.47
CA ARG A 164 1.36 4.74 14.24
C ARG A 164 0.33 3.99 15.07
N ILE A 165 0.67 3.74 16.32
CA ILE A 165 -0.29 3.30 17.32
C ILE A 165 -0.97 4.56 17.85
N GLU A 166 -2.15 4.89 17.32
CA GLU A 166 -3.00 5.89 17.95
C GLU A 166 -3.45 5.35 19.30
N GLN A 167 -2.70 5.71 20.35
CA GLN A 167 -3.19 5.57 21.71
C GLN A 167 -4.38 6.52 21.85
N GLN A 168 -5.58 6.01 21.62
CA GLN A 168 -6.75 6.58 22.27
C GLN A 168 -6.51 6.37 23.76
N ARG A 169 -5.94 7.37 24.44
CA ARG A 169 -6.13 7.54 25.87
C ARG A 169 -7.53 8.11 26.01
N PRO A 170 -8.56 7.29 26.26
CA PRO A 170 -9.87 7.84 26.58
C PRO A 170 -9.74 8.84 27.73
N THR A 171 -10.61 9.84 27.71
CA THR A 171 -10.91 10.66 28.89
C THR A 171 -11.61 9.85 30.00
N THR A 172 -11.93 8.58 29.74
CA THR A 172 -12.62 7.59 30.60
C THR A 172 -11.77 6.34 30.81
N LEU A 173 -12.26 5.36 31.59
CA LEU A 173 -11.63 4.05 31.77
C LEU A 173 -11.66 3.22 30.47
N PHE A 174 -10.71 2.31 30.30
CA PHE A 174 -10.70 1.39 29.16
C PHE A 174 -11.82 0.35 29.24
N THR A 175 -12.42 0.00 28.10
CA THR A 175 -13.38 -1.11 27.99
C THR A 175 -12.84 -2.26 27.16
N LYS A 176 -13.41 -3.46 27.32
CA LYS A 176 -13.06 -4.63 26.50
C LYS A 176 -13.17 -4.36 24.99
N ARG A 177 -14.20 -3.62 24.55
CA ARG A 177 -14.37 -3.21 23.14
C ARG A 177 -13.23 -2.31 22.67
N MET A 178 -12.77 -1.39 23.50
CA MET A 178 -11.66 -0.50 23.14
C MET A 178 -10.35 -1.28 22.98
N VAL A 179 -10.07 -2.22 23.89
CA VAL A 179 -8.91 -3.13 23.77
C VAL A 179 -8.94 -3.86 22.44
N LEU A 180 -10.05 -4.52 22.10
CA LEU A 180 -10.19 -5.21 20.82
C LEU A 180 -10.04 -4.26 19.62
N SER A 181 -10.66 -3.07 19.69
CA SER A 181 -10.54 -2.08 18.63
C SER A 181 -9.08 -1.64 18.43
N THR A 182 -8.29 -1.48 19.48
CA THR A 182 -6.87 -1.13 19.39
C THR A 182 -6.08 -2.27 18.76
N ILE A 183 -6.33 -3.52 19.17
CA ILE A 183 -5.68 -4.71 18.58
C ILE A 183 -5.98 -4.79 17.08
N ALA A 184 -7.23 -4.61 16.68
CA ALA A 184 -7.67 -4.74 15.30
C ALA A 184 -7.16 -3.64 14.37
N ARG A 185 -6.78 -2.47 14.92
CA ARG A 185 -6.19 -1.37 14.14
C ARG A 185 -4.72 -1.60 13.79
N ASN A 186 -4.03 -2.49 14.51
CA ASN A 186 -2.63 -2.79 14.23
C ASN A 186 -2.52 -3.61 12.94
N PHE A 187 -2.15 -2.94 11.85
CA PHE A 187 -1.87 -3.56 10.57
C PHE A 187 -0.37 -3.93 10.50
N ASP A 188 -0.08 -5.22 10.52
CA ASP A 188 1.29 -5.75 10.50
C ASP A 188 1.41 -6.91 9.50
N PRO A 189 1.41 -6.62 8.19
CA PRO A 189 1.50 -7.65 7.14
C PRO A 189 2.85 -8.36 7.13
N LEU A 190 3.89 -7.79 7.78
CA LEU A 190 5.24 -8.34 7.84
C LEU A 190 5.53 -9.11 9.15
N GLY A 191 4.63 -9.08 10.13
CA GLY A 191 4.83 -9.72 11.43
C GLY A 191 5.87 -9.04 12.32
N LEU A 192 6.24 -7.78 12.04
CA LEU A 192 7.27 -7.03 12.77
C LEU A 192 6.84 -6.68 14.19
N LEU A 193 5.55 -6.49 14.43
CA LEU A 193 4.94 -6.25 15.73
C LEU A 193 4.47 -7.55 16.40
N GLY A 194 4.93 -8.70 15.91
CA GLY A 194 4.51 -10.03 16.38
C GLY A 194 4.44 -10.17 17.91
N PRO A 195 5.49 -9.81 18.67
CA PRO A 195 5.46 -9.87 20.14
C PRO A 195 4.38 -8.99 20.77
N ILE A 196 4.19 -7.77 20.26
CA ILE A 196 3.19 -6.80 20.76
C ILE A 196 1.77 -7.31 20.47
N ILE A 197 1.53 -7.80 19.25
CA ILE A 197 0.23 -8.36 18.84
C ILE A 197 -0.08 -9.64 19.62
N ALA A 198 0.92 -10.49 19.84
CA ALA A 198 0.76 -11.72 20.62
C ALA A 198 0.37 -11.41 22.07
N TRP A 199 1.11 -10.51 22.72
CA TRP A 199 0.78 -10.04 24.06
C TRP A 199 -0.65 -9.47 24.11
N ALA A 200 -1.02 -8.62 23.14
CA ALA A 200 -2.34 -8.00 23.14
C ALA A 200 -3.47 -9.02 22.92
N LYS A 201 -3.24 -10.06 22.12
CA LYS A 201 -4.18 -11.18 21.94
C LYS A 201 -4.31 -12.04 23.21
N ILE A 202 -3.19 -12.30 23.91
CA ILE A 202 -3.19 -13.01 25.20
C ILE A 202 -3.97 -12.18 26.24
N PHE A 203 -3.72 -10.87 26.28
CA PHE A 203 -4.46 -9.95 27.14
C PHE A 203 -5.96 -10.00 26.83
N MET A 204 -6.34 -9.96 25.55
CA MET A 204 -7.74 -10.09 25.13
C MET A 204 -8.34 -11.43 25.58
N GLN A 205 -7.60 -12.54 25.43
CA GLN A 205 -8.00 -13.87 25.93
C GLN A 205 -8.29 -13.83 27.43
N ARG A 206 -7.46 -13.15 28.23
CA ARG A 206 -7.70 -12.99 29.66
C ARG A 206 -9.00 -12.23 29.96
N LEU A 207 -9.30 -11.16 29.22
CA LEU A 207 -10.58 -10.44 29.38
C LEU A 207 -11.80 -11.31 29.03
N TRP A 208 -11.64 -12.32 28.17
CA TRP A 208 -12.68 -13.32 27.93
C TRP A 208 -12.87 -14.25 29.12
N LEU A 209 -11.78 -14.69 29.76
CA LEU A 209 -11.84 -15.54 30.95
C LEU A 209 -12.41 -14.83 32.18
N LEU A 210 -12.32 -13.49 32.22
CA LEU A 210 -12.96 -12.66 33.25
C LEU A 210 -14.46 -12.40 32.99
N GLU A 211 -15.02 -12.97 31.91
CA GLU A 211 -16.43 -12.85 31.53
C GLU A 211 -16.92 -11.39 31.35
N LEU A 212 -16.01 -10.45 31.10
CA LEU A 212 -16.36 -9.05 30.86
C LEU A 212 -17.20 -8.89 29.58
N GLY A 213 -18.26 -8.11 29.68
CA GLY A 213 -19.05 -7.62 28.56
C GLY A 213 -18.27 -6.64 27.68
N TRP A 214 -18.81 -6.33 26.50
CA TRP A 214 -18.13 -5.47 25.52
C TRP A 214 -17.93 -4.03 26.01
N SER A 215 -18.91 -3.51 26.74
CA SER A 215 -18.91 -2.13 27.25
C SER A 215 -18.42 -2.06 28.70
N ASP A 216 -18.03 -3.20 29.28
CA ASP A 216 -17.58 -3.25 30.67
C ASP A 216 -16.19 -2.65 30.77
N GLU A 217 -15.99 -1.87 31.83
CA GLU A 217 -14.71 -1.28 32.18
C GLU A 217 -13.73 -2.37 32.61
N LEU A 218 -12.46 -2.20 32.26
CA LEU A 218 -11.40 -3.07 32.77
C LEU A 218 -11.29 -2.89 34.28
N THR A 219 -10.95 -3.95 35.01
CA THR A 219 -10.59 -3.77 36.41
C THR A 219 -9.28 -3.01 36.51
N PHE A 220 -9.05 -2.36 37.65
CA PHE A 220 -7.84 -1.56 37.91
C PHE A 220 -6.53 -2.30 37.56
N LYS A 221 -6.49 -3.62 37.78
CA LYS A 221 -5.32 -4.45 37.48
C LYS A 221 -5.07 -4.53 35.97
N GLU A 222 -6.08 -4.93 35.20
CA GLU A 222 -5.97 -5.07 33.75
C GLU A 222 -5.77 -3.72 33.06
N GLU A 223 -6.39 -2.66 33.57
CA GLU A 223 -6.21 -1.30 33.05
C GLU A 223 -4.76 -0.83 33.20
N LYS A 224 -4.17 -1.02 34.39
CA LYS A 224 -2.78 -0.66 34.64
C LYS A 224 -1.83 -1.43 33.73
N GLU A 225 -2.06 -2.73 33.55
CA GLU A 225 -1.24 -3.57 32.67
C GLU A 225 -1.38 -3.14 31.20
N TRP A 226 -2.60 -2.85 30.74
CA TRP A 226 -2.85 -2.37 29.38
C TRP A 226 -2.20 -1.01 29.09
N GLY A 227 -2.24 -0.10 30.06
CA GLY A 227 -1.71 1.26 29.91
C GLY A 227 -0.18 1.36 29.96
N VAL A 228 0.51 0.41 30.60
CA VAL A 228 1.97 0.42 30.74
C VAL A 228 2.67 -0.19 29.52
N ASP A 229 2.25 -1.37 29.07
CA ASP A 229 3.00 -2.14 28.05
C ASP A 229 2.87 -1.58 26.62
N LEU A 230 1.86 -0.74 26.33
CA LEU A 230 1.74 -0.05 25.04
C LEU A 230 2.59 1.24 24.94
N SER A 231 3.26 1.64 26.03
CA SER A 231 4.05 2.88 26.10
C SER A 231 5.57 2.67 26.06
N THR A 232 6.02 1.42 26.12
CA THR A 232 7.42 1.04 25.94
C THR A 232 7.69 0.70 24.47
N PRO A 233 8.64 1.41 23.80
CA PRO A 233 9.03 1.14 22.42
C PRO A 233 9.75 -0.20 22.25
#